data_AF-D8K9L0-F1
#
_entry.id   AF-D8K9L0-F1
#
_cell.length_a   1.000
_cell.length_b   1.000
_cell.length_c   1.000
_cell.angle_alpha   90.00
_cell.angle_beta   90.00
_cell.angle_gamma   90.00
#
_symmetry.space_group_name_H-M   'P 1'
#
loop_
_entity.id
_entity.type
_entity.pdbx_description
1 polymer ?
#
loop_
_entity_poly.entity_id
_entity_poly.type
_entity_poly.pdbx_seq_one_letter_code
_entity_poly.pdbx_strand_id
1 'polypeptide(L)'
;MVTKTELLTQAAQQASIEADKRHLNDSAKKQLQTEAQAIIEDIFRSIGWKNAEKVPAIPSNSLTSWHHRTLNDRESDWRSLNFVQEELHQAARRYLRAPWLHCRELDWLILNTLVYGDYLAALDTIRARTMPFSRYQSSKSGKTGLRVLAEAWRVALLLLKIAAWFIIFAAVSPASPMGPLIWIGVTGGWLWRKWAIRRKNNALLKSMFSAYGALNPTHPDWPKIREGLKKSQALGAVWNNMIYPLVEMRMQKT
;
A
#
# COMPACT_ATOMS: atom_id res chain seq x y z
N MET A 1 17.29 -6.32 -4.36
CA MET A 1 16.47 -7.44 -3.87
C MET A 1 17.12 -7.92 -2.59
N VAL A 2 16.34 -8.40 -1.62
CA VAL A 2 16.85 -9.02 -0.38
C VAL A 2 16.16 -10.35 -0.17
N THR A 3 16.91 -11.35 0.28
CA THR A 3 16.35 -12.67 0.60
C THR A 3 16.30 -12.88 2.11
N LYS A 4 15.34 -13.70 2.56
CA LYS A 4 15.20 -14.09 3.96
C LYS A 4 16.47 -14.79 4.45
N THR A 5 17.05 -15.68 3.65
CA THR A 5 18.24 -16.45 3.98
C THR A 5 19.46 -15.55 4.20
N GLU A 6 19.71 -14.59 3.30
CA GLU A 6 20.83 -13.64 3.45
C GLU A 6 20.69 -12.81 4.72
N LEU A 7 19.48 -12.29 4.98
CA LEU A 7 19.22 -11.48 6.16
C LEU A 7 19.38 -12.27 7.46
N LEU A 8 18.96 -13.53 7.50
CA LEU A 8 19.17 -14.41 8.66
C LEU A 8 20.66 -14.67 8.91
N THR A 9 21.44 -14.92 7.85
CA THR A 9 22.89 -15.09 7.98
C THR A 9 23.58 -13.83 8.50
N GLN A 10 23.24 -12.66 7.94
CA GLN A 10 23.77 -11.37 8.40
C GLN A 10 23.39 -11.07 9.84
N ALA A 11 22.14 -11.31 10.23
CA ALA A 11 21.66 -11.11 11.59
C ALA A 11 22.37 -12.00 12.60
N ALA A 12 22.64 -13.27 12.26
CA ALA A 12 23.40 -14.18 13.12
C ALA A 12 24.86 -13.72 13.33
N GLN A 13 25.47 -13.14 12.29
CA GLN A 13 26.80 -12.52 12.38
C GLN A 13 26.77 -11.29 13.29
N GLN A 14 25.80 -10.38 13.10
CA GLN A 14 25.64 -9.21 13.96
C GLN A 14 25.37 -9.56 15.42
N ALA A 15 24.55 -10.57 15.69
CA ALA A 15 24.30 -11.08 17.03
C ALA A 15 25.59 -11.61 17.67
N SER A 16 26.47 -12.24 16.87
CA SER A 16 27.77 -12.71 17.36
C SER A 16 28.70 -11.54 17.70
N ILE A 17 28.82 -10.55 16.80
CA ILE A 17 29.63 -9.35 17.02
C ILE A 17 29.16 -8.60 18.28
N GLU A 18 27.85 -8.44 18.45
CA GLU A 18 27.31 -7.73 19.61
C GLU A 18 27.49 -8.54 20.90
N ALA A 19 27.36 -9.86 20.85
CA ALA A 19 27.64 -10.73 22.00
C ALA A 19 29.11 -10.62 22.44
N ASP A 20 30.03 -10.68 21.49
CA ASP A 20 31.47 -10.59 21.75
C ASP A 20 31.81 -9.21 22.33
N LYS A 21 31.24 -8.13 21.77
CA LYS A 21 31.39 -6.75 22.26
C LYS A 21 30.90 -6.56 23.70
N ARG A 22 29.84 -7.27 24.08
CA ARG A 22 29.23 -7.21 25.43
C ARG A 22 29.78 -8.28 26.38
N HIS A 23 30.75 -9.08 25.95
CA HIS A 23 31.29 -10.23 26.69
C HIS A 23 30.18 -11.18 27.19
N LEU A 24 29.18 -11.43 26.35
CA LEU A 24 28.05 -12.30 26.68
C LEU A 24 28.44 -13.78 26.58
N ASN A 25 27.83 -14.60 27.42
CA ASN A 25 27.98 -16.05 27.35
C ASN A 25 27.18 -16.63 26.16
N ASP A 26 27.41 -17.92 25.87
CA ASP A 26 26.77 -18.63 24.76
C ASP A 26 25.23 -18.62 24.82
N SER A 27 24.65 -18.63 26.02
CA SER A 27 23.20 -18.56 26.21
C SER A 27 22.63 -17.22 25.76
N ALA A 28 23.24 -16.11 26.20
CA ALA A 28 22.83 -14.78 25.81
C ALA A 28 23.09 -14.49 24.33
N LYS A 29 24.18 -15.05 23.74
CA LYS A 29 24.40 -15.01 22.29
C LYS A 29 23.30 -15.72 21.51
N LYS A 30 22.86 -16.91 21.94
CA LYS A 30 21.73 -17.62 21.34
C LYS A 30 20.42 -16.86 21.47
N GLN A 31 20.23 -16.11 22.56
CA GLN A 31 19.06 -15.27 22.74
C GLN A 31 19.02 -14.12 21.71
N LEU A 32 20.15 -13.44 21.48
CA LEU A 32 20.25 -12.41 20.43
C LEU A 32 19.96 -12.99 19.04
N GLN A 33 20.54 -14.16 18.71
CA GLN A 33 20.28 -14.84 17.43
C GLN A 33 18.80 -15.19 17.26
N THR A 34 18.18 -15.77 18.30
CA THR A 34 16.74 -16.11 18.30
C THR A 34 15.87 -14.86 18.14
N GLU A 35 16.20 -13.77 18.83
CA GLU A 35 15.47 -12.51 18.72
C GLU A 35 15.50 -11.95 17.30
N ALA A 36 16.69 -11.89 16.69
CA ALA A 36 16.86 -11.38 15.34
C ALA A 36 16.18 -12.26 14.29
N GLN A 37 16.30 -13.59 14.43
CA GLN A 37 15.59 -14.54 13.59
C GLN A 37 14.08 -14.31 13.67
N ALA A 38 13.53 -14.21 14.88
CA ALA A 38 12.10 -13.99 15.06
C ALA A 38 11.61 -12.68 14.41
N ILE A 39 12.38 -11.58 14.52
CA ILE A 39 12.04 -10.31 13.88
C ILE A 39 11.99 -10.46 12.35
N ILE A 40 13.02 -11.07 11.74
CA ILE A 40 13.09 -11.26 10.29
C ILE A 40 11.97 -12.19 9.81
N GLU A 41 11.72 -13.27 10.54
CA GLU A 41 10.65 -14.21 10.24
C GLU A 41 9.28 -13.55 10.32
N ASP A 42 9.01 -12.75 11.34
CA ASP A 42 7.76 -12.00 11.48
C ASP A 42 7.56 -11.02 10.31
N ILE A 43 8.62 -10.32 9.87
CA ILE A 43 8.55 -9.43 8.69
C ILE A 43 8.13 -10.22 7.44
N PHE A 44 8.82 -11.32 7.12
CA PHE A 44 8.48 -12.11 5.93
C PHE A 44 7.15 -12.84 6.05
N ARG A 45 6.76 -13.27 7.27
CA ARG A 45 5.46 -13.89 7.53
C ARG A 45 4.32 -12.88 7.35
N SER A 46 4.53 -11.62 7.71
CA SER A 46 3.53 -10.57 7.57
C SER A 46 3.20 -10.22 6.11
N ILE A 47 3.99 -10.72 5.14
CA ILE A 47 3.82 -10.45 3.72
C ILE A 47 3.66 -11.76 2.96
N GLY A 48 2.53 -11.91 2.28
CA GLY A 48 2.36 -13.10 1.45
C GLY A 48 1.25 -12.99 0.44
N TRP A 49 1.16 -14.02 -0.39
CA TRP A 49 0.17 -14.08 -1.45
C TRP A 49 -1.14 -14.66 -0.93
N LYS A 50 -2.26 -13.97 -1.21
CA LYS A 50 -3.60 -14.50 -0.99
C LYS A 50 -3.81 -15.69 -1.92
N ASN A 51 -3.96 -16.87 -1.34
CA ASN A 51 -4.60 -17.97 -2.04
C ASN A 51 -6.11 -17.67 -2.05
N ALA A 52 -6.68 -17.66 -3.25
CA ALA A 52 -8.08 -17.28 -3.47
C ALA A 52 -9.00 -18.26 -2.71
N GLU A 53 -9.54 -17.83 -1.57
CA GLU A 53 -10.90 -18.12 -1.07
C GLU A 53 -11.09 -17.79 0.42
N LYS A 54 -10.00 -17.68 1.20
CA LYS A 54 -10.04 -17.13 2.56
C LYS A 54 -8.82 -16.24 2.76
N VAL A 55 -8.97 -15.11 3.46
CA VAL A 55 -7.82 -14.34 3.95
C VAL A 55 -7.46 -14.98 5.29
N PRO A 56 -6.50 -15.92 5.36
CA PRO A 56 -6.01 -16.36 6.66
C PRO A 56 -5.34 -15.18 7.38
N ALA A 57 -5.38 -15.18 8.71
CA ALA A 57 -4.65 -14.20 9.52
C ALA A 57 -3.14 -14.21 9.20
N ILE A 58 -2.62 -15.36 8.77
CA ILE A 58 -1.22 -15.58 8.34
C ILE A 58 -1.21 -16.10 6.90
N PRO A 59 -0.47 -15.48 5.96
CA PRO A 59 -0.39 -15.94 4.58
C PRO A 59 0.15 -17.38 4.49
N SER A 60 -0.54 -18.26 3.75
CA SER A 60 -0.11 -19.65 3.55
C SER A 60 1.16 -19.77 2.69
N ASN A 61 1.46 -18.73 1.90
CA ASN A 61 2.65 -18.60 1.06
C ASN A 61 3.40 -17.31 1.43
N SER A 62 4.09 -17.33 2.58
CA SER A 62 4.95 -16.21 3.00
C SER A 62 6.07 -16.00 1.98
N LEU A 63 6.45 -14.74 1.76
CA LEU A 63 7.57 -14.45 0.87
C LEU A 63 8.89 -14.97 1.43
N THR A 64 9.78 -15.44 0.56
CA THR A 64 11.17 -15.78 0.87
C THR A 64 12.14 -14.70 0.43
N SER A 65 11.68 -13.75 -0.37
CA SER A 65 12.46 -12.62 -0.87
C SER A 65 11.57 -11.41 -1.15
N TRP A 66 12.19 -10.23 -1.11
CA TRP A 66 11.53 -8.96 -1.41
C TRP A 66 12.36 -8.14 -2.40
N HIS A 67 11.67 -7.53 -3.35
CA HIS A 67 12.24 -6.57 -4.30
C HIS A 67 11.40 -5.29 -4.32
N HIS A 68 12.05 -4.19 -4.70
CA HIS A 68 11.36 -2.92 -4.90
C HIS A 68 10.32 -3.06 -6.01
N ARG A 69 9.08 -2.66 -5.76
CA ARG A 69 7.96 -2.81 -6.67
C ARG A 69 7.87 -1.64 -7.64
N THR A 70 7.34 -1.90 -8.82
CA THR A 70 7.17 -0.91 -9.89
C THR A 70 5.69 -0.68 -10.17
N LEU A 71 5.38 0.27 -11.06
CA LEU A 71 4.00 0.48 -11.51
C LEU A 71 3.41 -0.74 -12.23
N ASN A 72 4.26 -1.58 -12.83
CA ASN A 72 3.84 -2.80 -13.51
C ASN A 72 3.35 -3.86 -12.52
N ASP A 73 3.97 -3.93 -11.34
CA ASP A 73 3.62 -4.89 -10.28
C ASP A 73 2.34 -4.49 -9.52
N ARG A 74 2.00 -3.21 -9.55
CA ARG A 74 0.90 -2.64 -8.76
C ARG A 74 -0.42 -3.38 -8.91
N GLU A 75 -0.80 -3.74 -10.13
CA GLU A 75 -2.11 -4.33 -10.39
C GLU A 75 -2.19 -5.79 -9.93
N SER A 76 -1.11 -6.56 -10.10
CA SER A 76 -1.01 -7.92 -9.55
C SER A 76 -0.95 -7.87 -8.02
N ASP A 77 -0.08 -7.03 -7.47
CA ASP A 77 0.11 -6.90 -6.03
C ASP A 77 -1.16 -6.44 -5.32
N TRP A 78 -1.89 -5.48 -5.90
CA TRP A 78 -3.17 -5.07 -5.36
C TRP A 78 -4.18 -6.23 -5.28
N ARG A 79 -4.14 -7.19 -6.21
CA ARG A 79 -5.07 -8.34 -6.21
C ARG A 79 -4.66 -9.40 -5.22
N SER A 80 -3.39 -9.78 -5.24
CA SER A 80 -2.90 -11.00 -4.59
C SER A 80 -1.97 -10.75 -3.41
N LEU A 81 -1.29 -9.61 -3.31
CA LEU A 81 -0.38 -9.37 -2.20
C LEU A 81 -1.16 -8.93 -0.95
N ASN A 82 -0.84 -9.55 0.18
CA ASN A 82 -1.42 -9.25 1.48
C ASN A 82 -0.35 -8.81 2.46
N PHE A 83 -0.67 -7.75 3.19
CA PHE A 83 0.12 -7.27 4.33
C PHE A 83 -0.71 -7.46 5.59
N VAL A 84 -0.19 -8.25 6.53
CA VAL A 84 -0.71 -8.31 7.90
C VAL A 84 -0.13 -7.11 8.63
N GLN A 85 -0.78 -5.95 8.47
CA GLN A 85 -0.23 -4.65 8.91
C GLN A 85 0.17 -4.63 10.39
N GLU A 86 -0.62 -5.28 11.25
CA GLU A 86 -0.34 -5.35 12.69
C GLU A 86 0.94 -6.15 12.98
N GLU A 87 1.12 -7.31 12.34
CA GLU A 87 2.35 -8.11 12.50
C GLU A 87 3.58 -7.36 11.98
N LEU A 88 3.48 -6.74 10.80
CA LEU A 88 4.58 -5.94 10.25
C LEU A 88 4.93 -4.76 11.16
N HIS A 89 3.93 -4.10 11.73
CA HIS A 89 4.11 -3.01 12.68
C HIS A 89 4.79 -3.48 13.98
N GLN A 90 4.37 -4.63 14.53
CA GLN A 90 5.00 -5.21 15.73
C GLN A 90 6.45 -5.62 15.47
N ALA A 91 6.74 -6.24 14.32
CA ALA A 91 8.10 -6.60 13.93
C ALA A 91 8.99 -5.36 13.77
N ALA A 92 8.50 -4.31 13.10
CA ALA A 92 9.20 -3.04 12.98
C ALA A 92 9.47 -2.37 14.33
N ARG A 93 8.51 -2.45 15.27
CA ARG A 93 8.68 -1.94 16.63
C ARG A 93 9.76 -2.71 17.42
N ARG A 94 9.77 -4.04 17.32
CA ARG A 94 10.83 -4.88 17.93
C ARG A 94 12.19 -4.54 17.35
N TYR A 95 12.28 -4.38 16.03
CA TYR A 95 13.49 -3.96 15.34
C TYR A 95 14.03 -2.61 15.82
N LEU A 96 13.16 -1.61 15.95
CA LEU A 96 13.55 -0.29 16.47
C LEU A 96 14.12 -0.33 17.90
N ARG A 97 13.68 -1.31 18.71
CA ARG A 97 14.19 -1.54 20.07
C ARG A 97 15.49 -2.32 20.12
N ALA A 98 15.99 -2.84 19.00
CA ALA A 98 17.24 -3.58 18.90
C ALA A 98 18.27 -2.84 18.02
N PRO A 99 18.90 -1.73 18.51
CA PRO A 99 19.85 -0.94 17.73
C PRO A 99 21.05 -1.72 17.17
N TRP A 100 21.43 -2.80 17.84
CA TRP A 100 22.54 -3.67 17.45
C TRP A 100 22.25 -4.48 16.17
N LEU A 101 20.97 -4.68 15.83
CA LEU A 101 20.52 -5.39 14.63
C LEU A 101 20.38 -4.44 13.42
N HIS A 102 20.64 -3.14 13.59
CA HIS A 102 20.38 -2.16 12.55
C HIS A 102 21.36 -2.28 11.38
N CYS A 103 20.90 -2.82 10.25
CA CYS A 103 21.66 -2.86 9.00
C CYS A 103 20.92 -2.16 7.86
N ARG A 104 21.64 -1.84 6.79
CA ARG A 104 21.10 -1.08 5.67
C ARG A 104 19.98 -1.84 4.95
N GLU A 105 20.16 -3.14 4.78
CA GLU A 105 19.28 -4.05 4.07
C GLU A 105 17.95 -4.23 4.82
N LEU A 106 18.02 -4.41 6.15
CA LEU A 106 16.84 -4.62 6.99
C LEU A 106 16.07 -3.30 7.20
N ASP A 107 16.75 -2.18 7.37
CA ASP A 107 16.12 -0.85 7.35
C ASP A 107 15.37 -0.59 6.05
N TRP A 108 16.05 -0.86 4.91
CA TRP A 108 15.44 -0.71 3.60
C TRP A 108 14.23 -1.64 3.47
N LEU A 109 14.33 -2.90 3.86
CA LEU A 109 13.22 -3.86 3.79
C LEU A 109 12.02 -3.38 4.61
N ILE A 110 12.21 -3.00 5.87
CA ILE A 110 11.13 -2.57 6.76
C ILE A 110 10.47 -1.30 6.21
N LEU A 111 11.25 -0.29 5.83
CA LEU A 111 10.69 0.94 5.25
C LEU A 111 9.97 0.68 3.94
N ASN A 112 10.57 -0.12 3.06
CA ASN A 112 10.01 -0.43 1.75
C ASN A 112 8.67 -1.16 1.88
N THR A 113 8.59 -2.13 2.78
CA THR A 113 7.38 -2.93 3.01
C THR A 113 6.28 -2.14 3.74
N LEU A 114 6.62 -1.33 4.74
CA LEU A 114 5.65 -0.45 5.41
C LEU A 114 5.05 0.58 4.44
N VAL A 115 5.90 1.31 3.71
CA VAL A 115 5.44 2.35 2.78
C VAL A 115 4.64 1.76 1.63
N TYR A 116 5.06 0.61 1.08
CA TYR A 116 4.30 -0.05 0.02
C TYR A 116 2.98 -0.65 0.52
N GLY A 117 2.97 -1.22 1.73
CA GLY A 117 1.78 -1.75 2.37
C GLY A 117 0.71 -0.67 2.57
N ASP A 118 1.11 0.50 3.08
CA ASP A 118 0.20 1.65 3.24
C ASP A 118 -0.30 2.18 1.90
N TYR A 119 0.57 2.22 0.89
CA TYR A 119 0.17 2.59 -0.47
C TYR A 119 -0.89 1.63 -1.05
N LEU A 120 -0.69 0.32 -0.92
CA LEU A 120 -1.66 -0.67 -1.39
C LEU A 120 -2.97 -0.60 -0.59
N ALA A 121 -2.92 -0.36 0.71
CA ALA A 121 -4.12 -0.16 1.54
C ALA A 121 -4.91 1.08 1.12
N ALA A 122 -4.22 2.20 0.82
CA ALA A 122 -4.84 3.40 0.29
C ALA A 122 -5.46 3.15 -1.09
N LEU A 123 -4.75 2.45 -1.97
CA LEU A 123 -5.25 2.04 -3.29
C LEU A 123 -6.53 1.19 -3.15
N ASP A 124 -6.53 0.20 -2.27
CA ASP A 124 -7.66 -0.68 -2.02
C ASP A 124 -8.87 0.09 -1.50
N THR A 125 -8.66 0.97 -0.51
CA THR A 125 -9.70 1.82 0.08
C THR A 125 -10.32 2.77 -0.96
N ILE A 126 -9.48 3.41 -1.78
CA ILE A 126 -9.94 4.30 -2.85
C ILE A 126 -10.74 3.52 -3.89
N ARG A 127 -10.26 2.34 -4.31
CA ARG A 127 -10.96 1.51 -5.30
C ARG A 127 -12.28 0.97 -4.76
N ALA A 128 -12.32 0.51 -3.51
CA ALA A 128 -13.55 0.05 -2.86
C ALA A 128 -14.63 1.14 -2.77
N ARG A 129 -14.23 2.41 -2.55
CA ARG A 129 -15.16 3.55 -2.46
C ARG A 129 -15.58 4.11 -3.81
N THR A 130 -14.75 3.98 -4.85
CA THR A 130 -14.97 4.62 -6.15
C THR A 130 -15.51 3.68 -7.21
N MET A 131 -15.32 2.37 -7.06
CA MET A 131 -15.82 1.36 -7.97
C MET A 131 -17.14 0.76 -7.45
N PRO A 132 -18.08 0.40 -8.35
CA PRO A 132 -19.19 -0.46 -7.96
C PRO A 132 -18.68 -1.77 -7.36
N PHE A 133 -19.36 -2.30 -6.34
CA PHE A 133 -18.95 -3.51 -5.61
C PHE A 133 -18.63 -4.70 -6.53
N SER A 134 -19.46 -4.93 -7.55
CA SER A 134 -19.22 -6.00 -8.56
C SER A 134 -17.92 -5.79 -9.35
N ARG A 135 -17.57 -4.54 -9.70
CA ARG A 135 -16.33 -4.21 -10.40
C ARG A 135 -15.13 -4.38 -9.48
N TYR A 136 -15.26 -3.97 -8.23
CA TYR A 136 -14.24 -4.16 -7.21
C TYR A 136 -13.94 -5.66 -7.03
N GLN A 137 -14.97 -6.48 -6.77
CA GLN A 137 -14.81 -7.93 -6.61
C GLN A 137 -14.26 -8.63 -7.86
N SER A 138 -14.79 -8.34 -9.05
CA SER A 138 -14.27 -8.91 -10.30
C SER A 138 -12.81 -8.51 -10.53
N SER A 139 -12.46 -7.25 -10.28
CA SER A 139 -11.09 -6.79 -10.47
C SER A 139 -10.13 -7.35 -9.43
N LYS A 140 -10.59 -7.50 -8.18
CA LYS A 140 -9.81 -8.11 -7.09
C LYS A 140 -9.59 -9.61 -7.31
N SER A 141 -10.60 -10.32 -7.81
CA SER A 141 -10.52 -11.76 -8.10
C SER A 141 -9.78 -12.11 -9.39
N GLY A 142 -9.44 -11.11 -10.23
CA GLY A 142 -8.75 -11.34 -11.50
C GLY A 142 -9.58 -12.02 -12.58
N LYS A 143 -10.87 -12.33 -12.33
CA LYS A 143 -11.76 -12.96 -13.31
C LYS A 143 -12.14 -11.96 -14.41
N THR A 144 -11.58 -12.17 -15.60
CA THR A 144 -11.61 -11.24 -16.75
C THR A 144 -12.73 -11.50 -17.76
N GLY A 145 -13.47 -12.62 -17.64
CA GLY A 145 -14.27 -13.19 -18.75
C GLY A 145 -15.33 -12.29 -19.41
N LEU A 146 -15.80 -11.22 -18.78
CA LEU A 146 -16.85 -10.34 -19.35
C LEU A 146 -16.56 -8.84 -19.17
N ARG A 147 -15.29 -8.42 -19.00
CA ARG A 147 -14.96 -7.00 -18.74
C ARG A 147 -15.40 -6.06 -19.86
N VAL A 148 -15.17 -6.43 -21.12
CA VAL A 148 -15.51 -5.58 -22.27
C VAL A 148 -17.03 -5.50 -22.47
N LEU A 149 -17.74 -6.63 -22.36
CA LEU A 149 -19.20 -6.68 -22.44
C LEU A 149 -19.86 -5.89 -21.30
N ALA A 150 -19.33 -5.99 -20.09
CA ALA A 150 -19.81 -5.26 -18.92
C ALA A 150 -19.54 -3.76 -19.00
N GLU A 151 -18.45 -3.32 -19.64
CA GLU A 151 -18.18 -1.90 -19.87
C GLU A 151 -19.10 -1.33 -20.97
N ALA A 152 -19.28 -2.04 -22.08
CA ALA A 152 -20.22 -1.66 -23.13
C ALA A 152 -21.68 -1.60 -22.63
N TRP A 153 -22.14 -2.61 -21.86
CA TRP A 153 -23.46 -2.63 -21.25
C TRP A 153 -23.70 -1.46 -20.27
N ARG A 154 -22.64 -0.99 -19.60
CA ARG A 154 -22.75 0.15 -18.68
C ARG A 154 -22.77 1.49 -19.40
N VAL A 155 -22.05 1.64 -20.51
CA VAL A 155 -22.20 2.81 -21.38
C VAL A 155 -23.62 2.83 -21.92
N ALA A 156 -24.15 1.68 -22.36
CA ALA A 156 -25.55 1.55 -22.78
C ALA A 156 -26.53 1.90 -21.65
N LEU A 157 -26.33 1.42 -20.41
CA LEU A 157 -27.16 1.80 -19.26
C LEU A 157 -27.03 3.27 -18.86
N LEU A 158 -25.85 3.88 -19.01
CA LEU A 158 -25.65 5.32 -18.76
C LEU A 158 -26.45 6.12 -19.80
N LEU A 159 -26.33 5.76 -21.08
CA LEU A 159 -27.08 6.37 -22.17
C LEU A 159 -28.59 6.15 -22.00
N LEU A 160 -29.02 4.95 -21.59
CA LEU A 160 -30.42 4.63 -21.28
C LEU A 160 -30.92 5.45 -20.08
N LYS A 161 -30.12 5.63 -19.03
CA LYS A 161 -30.47 6.51 -17.91
C LYS A 161 -30.61 7.95 -18.39
N ILE A 162 -29.65 8.45 -19.17
CA ILE A 162 -29.72 9.79 -19.75
C ILE A 162 -30.99 9.93 -20.61
N ALA A 163 -31.30 8.96 -21.48
CA ALA A 163 -32.48 8.95 -22.34
C ALA A 163 -33.79 8.86 -21.55
N ALA A 164 -33.89 7.96 -20.57
CA ALA A 164 -35.06 7.83 -19.70
C ALA A 164 -35.30 9.11 -18.90
N TRP A 165 -34.22 9.74 -18.40
CA TRP A 165 -34.32 11.06 -17.78
C TRP A 165 -34.78 12.12 -18.77
N PHE A 166 -34.25 12.17 -20.00
CA PHE A 166 -34.72 13.08 -21.06
C PHE A 166 -36.20 12.89 -21.43
N ILE A 167 -36.71 11.65 -21.42
CA ILE A 167 -38.12 11.33 -21.72
C ILE A 167 -39.04 11.81 -20.59
N ILE A 168 -38.70 11.51 -19.33
CA ILE A 168 -39.41 12.04 -18.15
C ILE A 168 -39.39 13.58 -18.18
N PHE A 169 -38.26 14.15 -18.60
CA PHE A 169 -38.05 15.58 -18.71
C PHE A 169 -38.91 16.24 -19.79
N ALA A 170 -39.00 15.65 -20.98
CA ALA A 170 -39.84 16.11 -22.09
C ALA A 170 -41.34 16.05 -21.75
N ALA A 171 -41.77 15.05 -20.97
CA ALA A 171 -43.15 14.91 -20.53
C ALA A 171 -43.59 15.96 -19.49
N VAL A 172 -42.66 16.50 -18.68
CA VAL A 172 -42.92 17.50 -17.62
C VAL A 172 -42.60 18.93 -18.07
N SER A 173 -41.87 19.08 -19.19
CA SER A 173 -41.42 20.35 -19.79
C SER A 173 -42.49 21.38 -20.20
N PRO A 174 -43.79 21.07 -20.42
CA PRO A 174 -44.75 22.13 -20.77
C PRO A 174 -44.97 23.17 -19.65
N ALA A 175 -44.54 22.90 -18.41
CA ALA A 175 -44.89 23.70 -17.25
C ALA A 175 -43.86 24.77 -16.80
N SER A 176 -42.56 24.66 -17.14
CA SER A 176 -41.56 25.68 -16.76
C SER A 176 -40.18 25.51 -17.44
N PRO A 177 -39.61 26.57 -18.04
CA PRO A 177 -38.25 26.56 -18.61
C PRO A 177 -37.12 26.59 -17.54
N MET A 178 -37.43 26.78 -16.25
CA MET A 178 -36.41 26.78 -15.18
C MET A 178 -35.96 25.37 -14.77
N GLY A 179 -36.83 24.37 -14.90
CA GLY A 179 -36.49 22.97 -14.62
C GLY A 179 -35.21 22.49 -15.34
N PRO A 180 -35.06 22.76 -16.66
CA PRO A 180 -33.87 22.32 -17.41
C PRO A 180 -32.58 22.94 -16.89
N LEU A 181 -32.62 24.22 -16.52
CA LEU A 181 -31.46 24.94 -16.00
C LEU A 181 -31.04 24.42 -14.62
N ILE A 182 -32.00 24.18 -13.72
CA ILE A 182 -31.73 23.59 -12.40
C ILE A 182 -31.12 22.19 -12.55
N TRP A 183 -31.66 21.38 -13.46
CA TRP A 183 -31.17 20.02 -13.70
C TRP A 183 -29.75 19.97 -14.26
N ILE A 184 -29.43 20.84 -15.24
CA ILE A 184 -28.07 21.00 -15.77
C ILE A 184 -27.11 21.41 -14.65
N GLY A 185 -27.52 22.34 -13.80
CA GLY A 185 -26.73 22.76 -12.62
C GLY A 185 -26.45 21.61 -11.66
N VAL A 186 -27.47 20.84 -11.28
CA VAL A 186 -27.33 19.68 -10.36
C VAL A 186 -26.45 18.59 -10.96
N THR A 187 -26.68 18.25 -12.23
CA THR A 187 -25.92 17.19 -12.93
C THR A 187 -24.47 17.61 -13.14
N GLY A 188 -24.24 18.85 -13.58
CA GLY A 188 -22.92 19.44 -13.75
C GLY A 188 -22.15 19.48 -12.42
N GLY A 189 -22.79 19.94 -11.35
CA GLY A 189 -22.21 19.93 -10.00
C GLY A 189 -21.86 18.53 -9.50
N TRP A 190 -22.72 17.54 -9.76
CA TRP A 190 -22.45 16.15 -9.40
C TRP A 190 -21.28 15.54 -10.18
N LEU A 191 -21.21 15.76 -11.49
CA LEU A 191 -20.09 15.33 -12.34
C LEU A 191 -18.79 16.01 -11.92
N TRP A 192 -18.83 17.31 -11.65
CA TRP A 192 -17.69 18.08 -11.16
C TRP A 192 -17.18 17.52 -9.83
N ARG A 193 -18.06 17.27 -8.85
CA ARG A 193 -17.70 16.67 -7.56
C ARG A 193 -17.02 15.32 -7.75
N LYS A 194 -17.55 14.45 -8.62
CA LYS A 194 -16.92 13.16 -8.94
C LYS A 194 -15.55 13.32 -9.57
N TRP A 195 -15.40 14.25 -10.50
CA TRP A 195 -14.12 14.54 -11.14
C TRP A 195 -13.10 15.09 -10.15
N ALA A 196 -13.50 16.03 -9.28
CA ALA A 196 -12.65 16.61 -8.25
C ALA A 196 -12.15 15.55 -7.26
N ILE A 197 -13.02 14.65 -6.79
CA ILE A 197 -12.65 13.53 -5.91
C ILE A 197 -11.65 12.60 -6.63
N ARG A 198 -11.91 12.24 -7.89
CA ARG A 198 -10.99 11.41 -8.67
C ARG A 198 -9.62 12.06 -8.83
N ARG A 199 -9.58 13.36 -9.14
CA ARG A 199 -8.34 14.12 -9.29
C ARG A 199 -7.54 14.15 -7.98
N LYS A 200 -8.21 14.41 -6.84
CA LYS A 200 -7.59 14.38 -5.51
C LYS A 200 -7.02 13.00 -5.17
N ASN A 201 -7.81 11.94 -5.38
CA ASN A 201 -7.38 10.56 -5.11
C ASN A 201 -6.19 10.14 -5.99
N ASN A 202 -6.20 10.52 -7.27
CA ASN A 202 -5.08 10.24 -8.18
C ASN A 202 -3.81 11.00 -7.77
N ALA A 203 -3.95 12.27 -7.35
CA ALA A 203 -2.82 13.05 -6.86
C ALA A 203 -2.22 12.45 -5.59
N LEU A 204 -3.06 12.01 -4.65
CA LEU A 204 -2.65 11.30 -3.44
C LEU A 204 -1.88 10.01 -3.78
N LEU A 205 -2.46 9.11 -4.58
CA LEU A 205 -1.83 7.84 -4.94
C LEU A 205 -0.51 8.04 -5.70
N LYS A 206 -0.46 9.03 -6.61
CA LYS A 206 0.78 9.40 -7.31
C LYS A 206 1.84 9.89 -6.33
N SER A 207 1.48 10.72 -5.36
CA SER A 207 2.41 11.22 -4.35
C SER A 207 2.90 10.13 -3.41
N MET A 208 2.02 9.21 -2.98
CA MET A 208 2.40 8.07 -2.14
C MET A 208 3.36 7.14 -2.89
N PHE A 209 3.04 6.80 -4.15
CA PHE A 209 3.93 5.97 -4.97
C PHE A 209 5.26 6.67 -5.28
N SER A 210 5.26 8.00 -5.45
CA SER A 210 6.51 8.77 -5.59
C SER A 210 7.37 8.75 -4.33
N ALA A 211 6.76 8.82 -3.15
CA ALA A 211 7.48 8.68 -1.88
C ALA A 211 8.07 7.28 -1.74
N TYR A 212 7.30 6.25 -2.11
CA TYR A 212 7.78 4.88 -2.20
C TYR A 212 8.98 4.74 -3.15
N GLY A 213 8.89 5.31 -4.37
CA GLY A 213 9.95 5.26 -5.37
C GLY A 213 11.26 5.96 -4.94
N ALA A 214 11.22 6.84 -3.94
CA ALA A 214 12.42 7.44 -3.36
C ALA A 214 13.23 6.45 -2.49
N LEU A 215 12.64 5.32 -2.07
CA LEU A 215 13.30 4.25 -1.32
C LEU A 215 14.15 3.37 -2.24
N ASN A 216 15.15 3.99 -2.86
CA ASN A 216 16.10 3.31 -3.72
C ASN A 216 16.92 2.29 -2.90
N PRO A 217 16.98 1.00 -3.31
CA PRO A 217 17.81 -0.01 -2.65
C PRO A 217 19.31 0.32 -2.65
N THR A 218 19.82 1.07 -3.64
CA THR A 218 21.26 1.30 -3.81
C THR A 218 21.78 2.56 -3.14
N HIS A 219 20.99 3.63 -3.01
CA HIS A 219 21.36 4.83 -2.27
C HIS A 219 20.10 5.58 -1.82
N PRO A 220 19.60 5.33 -0.59
CA PRO A 220 18.45 6.05 -0.08
C PRO A 220 18.84 7.50 0.25
N ASP A 221 18.18 8.45 -0.41
CA ASP A 221 18.28 9.88 -0.10
C ASP A 221 17.25 10.21 1.01
N TRP A 222 17.71 10.14 2.27
CA TRP A 222 16.85 10.28 3.45
C TRP A 222 16.08 11.61 3.52
N PRO A 223 16.71 12.78 3.25
CA PRO A 223 15.99 14.05 3.14
C PRO A 223 14.85 14.00 2.11
N LYS A 224 15.11 13.48 0.91
CA LYS A 224 14.11 13.38 -0.15
C LYS A 224 12.99 12.40 0.18
N ILE A 225 13.31 11.29 0.85
CA ILE A 225 12.30 10.34 1.36
C ILE A 225 11.38 11.05 2.37
N ARG A 226 11.95 11.78 3.34
CA ARG A 226 11.17 12.54 4.34
C ARG A 226 10.28 13.59 3.69
N GLU A 227 10.79 14.32 2.71
CA GLU A 227 10.01 15.31 1.97
C GLU A 227 8.84 14.66 1.21
N GLY A 228 9.10 13.52 0.53
CA GLY A 228 8.06 12.76 -0.17
C GLY A 228 6.94 12.28 0.76
N LEU A 229 7.30 11.79 1.95
CA LEU A 229 6.35 11.37 2.98
C LEU A 229 5.50 12.56 3.49
N LYS A 230 6.13 13.71 3.77
CA LYS A 230 5.41 14.94 4.19
C LYS A 230 4.47 15.45 3.11
N LYS A 231 4.92 15.49 1.85
CA LYS A 231 4.13 15.96 0.70
C LYS A 231 2.89 15.09 0.47
N SER A 232 3.04 13.78 0.58
CA SER A 232 1.91 12.85 0.47
C SER A 232 0.97 12.94 1.67
N GLN A 233 1.49 13.15 2.88
CA GLN A 233 0.68 13.38 4.09
C GLN A 233 -0.17 14.66 3.96
N ALA A 234 0.38 15.74 3.41
CA ALA A 234 -0.36 16.98 3.13
C ALA A 234 -1.53 16.75 2.14
N LEU A 235 -1.47 15.72 1.30
CA LEU A 235 -2.54 15.30 0.39
C LEU A 235 -3.55 14.33 1.05
N GLY A 236 -3.32 13.94 2.30
CA GLY A 236 -4.17 13.03 3.08
C GLY A 236 -3.66 11.59 3.17
N ALA A 237 -2.38 11.34 2.88
CA ALA A 237 -1.79 10.03 3.13
C ALA A 237 -1.71 9.75 4.64
N VAL A 238 -2.05 8.53 5.03
CA VAL A 238 -1.85 8.03 6.38
C VAL A 238 -0.74 7.00 6.31
N TRP A 239 0.40 7.33 6.93
CA TRP A 239 1.58 6.48 6.99
C TRP A 239 1.64 5.78 8.35
N ASN A 240 2.16 4.55 8.37
CA ASN A 240 2.50 3.84 9.58
C ASN A 240 3.44 4.70 10.44
N ASN A 241 3.11 4.86 11.71
CA ASN A 241 3.87 5.69 12.65
C ASN A 241 5.31 5.21 12.89
N MET A 242 5.68 3.99 12.48
CA MET A 242 7.05 3.48 12.53
C MET A 242 7.93 3.99 11.38
N ILE A 243 7.35 4.51 10.29
CA ILE A 243 8.11 5.00 9.12
C ILE A 243 8.96 6.21 9.49
N TYR A 244 8.39 7.21 10.17
CA TYR A 244 9.11 8.44 10.51
C TYR A 244 10.29 8.22 11.46
N PRO A 245 10.16 7.47 12.58
CA PRO A 245 11.30 7.14 13.44
C PRO A 245 12.46 6.47 12.71
N LEU A 246 12.17 5.53 11.80
CA LEU A 246 13.19 4.86 10.99
C LEU A 246 13.94 5.83 10.07
N VAL A 247 13.20 6.73 9.40
CA VAL A 247 13.79 7.76 8.53
C VAL A 247 14.64 8.74 9.35
N GLU A 248 14.13 9.20 10.48
CA GLU A 248 14.83 10.19 11.33
C GLU A 248 16.10 9.60 11.95
N MET A 249 16.06 8.36 12.43
CA MET A 249 17.24 7.66 12.93
C MET A 249 18.35 7.58 11.88
N ARG A 250 18.00 7.37 10.61
CA ARG A 250 19.00 7.30 9.54
C ARG A 250 19.53 8.67 9.14
N MET A 251 18.70 9.70 9.16
CA MET A 251 19.17 11.08 8.97
C MET A 251 20.17 11.54 10.04
N GLN A 252 20.08 11.03 11.27
CA GLN A 252 21.03 11.36 12.35
C GLN A 252 22.36 10.60 12.25
N LYS A 253 22.37 9.46 11.54
CA LYS A 253 23.56 8.61 11.34
C LYS A 253 24.30 8.91 10.02
N THR A 254 23.81 9.87 9.23
CA THR A 254 24.43 10.32 7.97
C THR A 254 25.13 11.65 8.19
#